data_AF-A0AAN6Y6C1-F1
#
_entry.id   AF-A0AAN6Y6C1-F1
#
_cell.length_a   1.000
_cell.length_b   1.000
_cell.length_c   1.000
_cell.angle_alpha   90.00
_cell.angle_beta   90.00
_cell.angle_gamma   90.00
#
_symmetry.space_group_name_H-M   'P 1'
#
loop_
_entity.id
_entity.type
_entity.pdbx_description
1 polymer ?
#
loop_
_entity_poly.entity_id
_entity_poly.type
_entity_poly.pdbx_seq_one_letter_code
_entity_poly.pdbx_strand_id
1 'polypeptide(L)'
;MASDSTQPTPGHMQHFFSGSKIDPASQSPMEKLTARHFWKHGKPNADPRETRNCHLCQIRSFATHDAIPITIHNDTDDGAVLNPNFRFIDKSVITPSVPVVEASFRTGCVCADDEDCMYSSCHCLDEIELVDSGPESDEMMTDDREARRKRKRKKVFAYYSTGAKAGLLRSDMLHSRDAIYECHEGCSCSADCPNRVVERGRTVPLEIFRTVDRGWGVRCPVDIKKGQFVDRYLGEVITSQQADLRRRESTIARRKDVYLFALDKFTDPNSPNELLRGPPIEVDGEYMSGPTRFINHSCDPNMRIFARVGDHADKHIHDLALFAVRDIPKGEELTFDYVDGLEEMDRDAHDPDRVRDMTRCLCGTAKCRGFLW
;
A
#
# COMPACT_ATOMS: atom_id res chain seq x y z
N MET A 1 27.16 16.92 42.15
CA MET A 1 26.31 15.83 42.67
C MET A 1 25.01 15.92 41.86
N ALA A 2 25.00 15.38 40.64
CA ALA A 2 24.53 14.03 40.28
C ALA A 2 23.08 13.82 40.77
N SER A 3 22.06 14.17 39.97
CA SER A 3 21.42 13.38 38.89
C SER A 3 20.73 12.13 39.40
N ASP A 4 19.40 12.05 39.28
CA ASP A 4 18.78 10.82 38.80
C ASP A 4 17.43 11.08 38.14
N SER A 5 17.31 10.56 36.92
CA SER A 5 16.14 10.64 36.05
C SER A 5 15.77 9.20 35.72
N THR A 6 14.68 8.72 36.29
CA THR A 6 14.19 7.35 36.10
C THR A 6 13.55 7.18 34.72
N GLN A 7 14.23 6.43 33.84
CA GLN A 7 13.68 5.84 32.62
C GLN A 7 12.85 4.59 32.95
N PRO A 8 11.80 4.25 32.17
CA PRO A 8 11.11 2.96 32.29
C PRO A 8 11.87 1.84 31.57
N THR A 9 11.93 0.67 32.20
CA THR A 9 12.62 -0.54 31.74
C THR A 9 11.86 -1.29 30.65
N PRO A 10 12.50 -1.77 29.56
CA PRO A 10 11.89 -2.69 28.61
C PRO A 10 12.11 -4.14 29.09
N GLY A 11 11.07 -4.70 29.72
CA GLY A 11 11.10 -6.04 30.30
C GLY A 11 9.95 -6.92 29.83
N HIS A 12 9.83 -7.17 28.53
CA HIS A 12 8.95 -8.24 28.02
C HIS A 12 9.46 -8.84 26.70
N MET A 13 10.65 -9.44 26.72
CA MET A 13 11.03 -10.48 25.74
C MET A 13 12.26 -11.32 26.13
N GLN A 14 12.71 -11.29 27.39
CA GLN A 14 13.89 -12.05 27.83
C GLN A 14 13.62 -13.55 28.09
N HIS A 15 12.40 -14.06 27.89
CA HIS A 15 12.07 -15.44 28.27
C HIS A 15 12.30 -16.52 27.22
N PHE A 16 12.82 -16.22 26.02
CA PHE A 16 13.00 -17.26 24.98
C PHE A 16 14.39 -17.90 24.87
N PHE A 17 15.41 -17.45 25.59
CA PHE A 17 16.72 -18.09 25.53
C PHE A 17 17.38 -18.19 26.91
N SER A 18 16.85 -19.08 27.76
CA SER A 18 17.59 -19.56 28.92
C SER A 18 18.66 -20.55 28.47
N GLY A 19 19.92 -20.10 28.39
CA GLY A 19 21.13 -20.82 28.83
C GLY A 19 21.44 -22.24 28.34
N SER A 20 20.76 -22.82 27.35
CA SER A 20 21.17 -24.08 26.72
C SER A 20 22.11 -23.79 25.56
N LYS A 21 23.27 -24.46 25.53
CA LYS A 21 24.18 -24.47 24.38
C LYS A 21 23.44 -25.12 23.19
N ILE A 22 22.78 -24.32 22.37
CA ILE A 22 22.16 -24.77 21.12
C ILE A 22 23.29 -25.05 20.12
N ASP A 23 23.33 -26.27 19.59
CA ASP A 23 24.28 -26.68 18.57
C ASP A 23 24.13 -25.78 17.32
N PRO A 24 25.18 -25.06 16.86
CA PRO A 24 25.12 -24.21 15.68
C PRO A 24 24.63 -24.92 14.40
N ALA A 25 24.76 -26.25 14.35
CA ALA A 25 24.28 -27.09 13.25
C ALA A 25 22.74 -27.27 13.26
N SER A 26 22.06 -27.03 14.38
CA SER A 26 20.61 -27.28 14.57
C SER A 26 19.70 -26.07 14.34
N GLN A 27 20.26 -24.86 14.14
CA GLN A 27 19.48 -23.64 13.98
C GLN A 27 18.91 -23.49 12.56
N SER A 28 17.65 -23.08 12.46
CA SER A 28 16.99 -22.79 11.19
C SER A 28 17.64 -21.58 10.49
N PRO A 29 17.55 -21.46 9.14
CA PRO A 29 18.09 -20.30 8.43
C PRO A 29 17.54 -18.95 8.92
N MET A 30 16.27 -18.90 9.34
CA MET A 30 15.66 -17.70 9.92
C MET A 30 16.18 -17.41 11.33
N GLU A 31 16.41 -18.43 12.15
CA GLU A 31 17.06 -18.27 13.45
C GLU A 31 18.48 -17.74 13.28
N LYS A 32 19.24 -18.24 12.29
CA LYS A 32 20.60 -17.76 11.97
C LYS A 32 20.62 -16.32 11.45
N LEU A 33 19.64 -15.92 10.64
CA LEU A 33 19.51 -14.53 10.14
C LEU A 33 19.14 -13.56 11.25
N THR A 34 18.14 -13.92 12.04
CA THR A 34 17.69 -13.19 13.22
C THR A 34 18.81 -13.09 14.23
N ALA A 35 19.54 -14.19 14.44
CA ALA A 35 20.74 -14.25 15.24
C ALA A 35 21.80 -13.25 14.78
N ARG A 36 22.16 -13.26 13.49
CA ARG A 36 23.20 -12.36 12.98
C ARG A 36 22.83 -10.90 13.19
N HIS A 37 21.55 -10.53 13.02
CA HIS A 37 21.03 -9.22 13.34
C HIS A 37 21.21 -8.87 14.83
N PHE A 38 20.69 -9.69 15.75
CA PHE A 38 20.74 -9.43 17.19
C PHE A 38 22.16 -9.45 17.77
N TRP A 39 23.04 -10.34 17.30
CA TRP A 39 24.39 -10.51 17.87
C TRP A 39 25.47 -9.65 17.21
N LYS A 40 25.28 -9.16 15.97
CA LYS A 40 26.27 -8.32 15.26
C LYS A 40 25.87 -6.86 15.07
N HIS A 41 24.60 -6.56 14.78
CA HIS A 41 24.20 -5.19 14.39
C HIS A 41 23.67 -4.34 15.55
N GLY A 42 23.30 -4.94 16.68
CA GLY A 42 22.85 -4.22 17.89
C GLY A 42 23.98 -3.63 18.75
N LYS A 43 25.23 -3.56 18.25
CA LYS A 43 26.41 -3.10 19.00
C LYS A 43 26.94 -1.77 18.44
N PRO A 44 27.56 -0.90 19.25
CA PRO A 44 28.10 0.39 18.80
C PRO A 44 29.14 0.29 17.67
N ASN A 45 29.80 -0.86 17.52
CA ASN A 45 30.87 -1.09 16.54
C ASN A 45 30.42 -1.94 15.34
N ALA A 46 29.12 -2.02 15.06
CA ALA A 46 28.62 -2.75 13.88
C ALA A 46 29.10 -2.11 12.57
N ASP A 47 29.50 -2.91 11.56
CA ASP A 47 29.88 -2.36 10.25
C ASP A 47 28.64 -1.67 9.62
N PRO A 48 28.73 -0.36 9.30
CA PRO A 48 27.62 0.38 8.69
C PRO A 48 27.14 -0.19 7.36
N ARG A 49 27.97 -0.95 6.63
CA ARG A 49 27.59 -1.61 5.37
C ARG A 49 26.80 -2.90 5.62
N GLU A 50 27.17 -3.68 6.63
CA GLU A 50 26.42 -4.89 7.01
C GLU A 50 25.03 -4.53 7.55
N THR A 51 24.94 -3.46 8.34
CA THR A 51 23.69 -2.92 8.88
C THR A 51 22.76 -2.43 7.77
N ARG A 52 23.29 -1.71 6.77
CA ARG A 52 22.51 -1.24 5.60
C ARG A 52 21.95 -2.37 4.74
N ASN A 53 22.62 -3.51 4.69
CA ASN A 53 22.19 -4.67 3.89
C ASN A 53 21.29 -5.64 4.68
N CYS A 54 21.01 -5.38 5.95
CA CYS A 54 20.17 -6.23 6.78
C CYS A 54 18.70 -5.78 6.75
N HIS A 55 17.81 -6.66 6.28
CA HIS A 55 16.36 -6.37 6.22
C HIS A 55 15.76 -6.01 7.58
N LEU A 56 16.18 -6.69 8.66
CA LEU A 56 15.68 -6.39 10.01
C LEU A 56 16.16 -5.02 10.51
N CYS A 57 17.39 -4.60 10.17
CA CYS A 57 17.86 -3.24 10.45
C CYS A 57 17.06 -2.19 9.66
N GLN A 58 16.78 -2.45 8.37
CA GLN A 58 15.98 -1.56 7.53
C GLN A 58 14.57 -1.38 8.09
N ILE A 59 13.87 -2.48 8.39
CA ILE A 59 12.52 -2.45 8.97
C ILE A 59 12.51 -1.73 10.33
N ARG A 60 13.53 -1.94 11.16
CA ARG A 60 13.67 -1.26 12.47
C ARG A 60 13.98 0.22 12.36
N SER A 61 14.49 0.67 11.22
CA SER A 61 14.79 2.09 11.02
C SER A 61 13.54 2.92 10.69
N PHE A 62 12.42 2.27 10.35
CA PHE A 62 11.16 2.95 10.13
C PHE A 62 10.65 3.56 11.44
N ALA A 63 10.26 4.83 11.37
CA ALA A 63 9.77 5.59 12.53
C ALA A 63 8.58 4.92 13.23
N THR A 64 7.81 4.11 12.50
CA THR A 64 6.62 3.43 13.00
C THR A 64 6.88 2.04 13.55
N HIS A 65 8.12 1.53 13.50
CA HIS A 65 8.44 0.14 13.83
C HIS A 65 7.98 -0.28 15.22
N ASP A 66 8.19 0.57 16.23
CA ASP A 66 7.89 0.22 17.63
C ASP A 66 6.39 0.08 17.89
N ALA A 67 5.56 0.86 17.19
CA ALA A 67 4.10 0.84 17.35
C ALA A 67 3.42 -0.17 16.42
N ILE A 68 3.89 -0.26 15.18
CA ILE A 68 3.31 -1.08 14.12
C ILE A 68 4.42 -1.82 13.37
N PRO A 69 4.99 -2.88 13.96
CA PRO A 69 6.13 -3.57 13.38
C PRO A 69 5.79 -4.29 12.08
N ILE A 70 6.83 -4.51 11.27
CA ILE A 70 6.84 -5.52 10.22
C ILE A 70 7.71 -6.65 10.72
N THR A 71 7.22 -7.88 10.63
CA THR A 71 7.95 -9.09 11.06
C THR A 71 8.13 -10.04 9.88
N ILE A 72 9.12 -10.93 9.96
CA ILE A 72 9.40 -11.93 8.92
C ILE A 72 9.49 -13.30 9.58
N HIS A 73 8.65 -14.23 9.14
CA HIS A 73 8.55 -15.58 9.69
C HIS A 73 8.67 -16.63 8.57
N ASN A 74 9.47 -17.67 8.81
CA ASN A 74 9.47 -18.87 7.96
C ASN A 74 9.35 -20.08 8.89
N ASP A 75 8.13 -20.57 9.01
CA ASP A 75 7.82 -21.78 9.78
C ASP A 75 7.85 -23.03 8.89
N THR A 76 8.27 -22.90 7.62
CA THR A 76 8.46 -24.03 6.72
C THR A 76 9.91 -24.53 6.79
N ASP A 77 10.12 -25.83 6.62
CA ASP A 77 11.45 -26.44 6.63
C ASP A 77 12.24 -26.21 5.33
N ASP A 78 11.78 -25.31 4.44
CA ASP A 78 12.39 -25.05 3.14
C ASP A 78 13.67 -24.20 3.22
N GLY A 79 13.94 -23.61 4.39
CA GLY A 79 15.11 -22.78 4.64
C GLY A 79 15.17 -21.49 3.84
N ALA A 80 14.07 -21.08 3.21
CA ALA A 80 14.02 -19.88 2.37
C ALA A 80 14.24 -18.60 3.19
N VAL A 81 14.93 -17.65 2.56
CA VAL A 81 15.21 -16.32 3.09
C VAL A 81 14.88 -15.27 2.05
N LEU A 82 14.63 -14.03 2.46
CA LEU A 82 14.41 -12.93 1.52
C LEU A 82 15.67 -12.70 0.68
N ASN A 83 15.47 -12.26 -0.57
CA ASN A 83 16.58 -11.95 -1.48
C ASN A 83 17.54 -10.92 -0.82
N PRO A 84 18.83 -11.25 -0.64
CA PRO A 84 19.79 -10.34 0.01
C PRO A 84 19.96 -8.98 -0.68
N ASN A 85 19.56 -8.85 -1.94
CA ASN A 85 19.62 -7.61 -2.71
C ASN A 85 18.35 -6.74 -2.57
N PHE A 86 17.26 -7.29 -2.03
CA PHE A 86 16.03 -6.54 -1.79
C PHE A 86 16.21 -5.51 -0.67
N ARG A 87 15.57 -4.34 -0.76
CA ARG A 87 15.63 -3.27 0.22
C ARG A 87 14.24 -2.81 0.65
N PHE A 88 14.00 -2.72 1.95
CA PHE A 88 12.77 -2.12 2.46
C PHE A 88 12.85 -0.59 2.39
N ILE A 89 11.77 0.04 1.92
CA ILE A 89 11.58 1.50 1.86
C ILE A 89 10.24 1.89 2.49
N ASP A 90 10.15 3.11 3.03
CA ASP A 90 8.94 3.68 3.63
C ASP A 90 8.22 4.69 2.70
N LYS A 91 8.90 5.15 1.65
CA LYS A 91 8.38 6.00 0.58
C LYS A 91 8.92 5.55 -0.77
N SER A 92 8.12 5.68 -1.83
CA SER A 92 8.57 5.41 -3.20
C SER A 92 9.69 6.36 -3.62
N VAL A 93 10.60 5.85 -4.45
CA VAL A 93 11.76 6.60 -4.94
C VAL A 93 11.50 7.04 -6.37
N ILE A 94 11.32 8.34 -6.58
CA ILE A 94 11.10 8.88 -7.93
C ILE A 94 12.44 9.02 -8.65
N THR A 95 12.57 8.39 -9.82
CA THR A 95 13.81 8.47 -10.61
C THR A 95 13.92 9.83 -11.32
N PRO A 96 15.15 10.33 -11.59
CA PRO A 96 15.34 11.64 -12.23
C PRO A 96 14.72 11.77 -13.62
N SER A 97 14.39 10.66 -14.27
CA SER A 97 13.77 10.62 -15.59
C SER A 97 12.26 10.84 -15.55
N VAL A 98 11.64 10.74 -14.37
CA VAL A 98 10.21 10.97 -14.19
C VAL A 98 9.94 12.46 -13.98
N PRO A 99 9.07 13.10 -14.79
CA PRO A 99 8.70 14.48 -14.57
C PRO A 99 7.93 14.62 -13.25
N VAL A 100 8.35 15.53 -12.40
CA VAL A 100 7.66 15.89 -11.15
C VAL A 100 7.22 17.34 -11.27
N VAL A 101 6.02 17.64 -10.77
CA VAL A 101 5.56 19.02 -10.77
C VAL A 101 6.34 19.83 -9.74
N GLU A 102 6.86 20.97 -10.18
CA GLU A 102 7.58 21.90 -9.31
C GLU A 102 6.71 22.33 -8.12
N ALA A 103 7.34 22.46 -6.94
CA ALA A 103 6.63 22.76 -5.70
C ALA A 103 5.80 24.05 -5.76
N SER A 104 6.14 24.99 -6.66
CA SER A 104 5.43 26.26 -6.88
C SER A 104 4.04 26.11 -7.49
N PHE A 105 3.75 24.99 -8.18
CA PHE A 105 2.43 24.71 -8.74
C PHE A 105 1.54 23.91 -7.78
N ARG A 106 2.09 23.48 -6.64
CA ARG A 106 1.33 22.73 -5.64
C ARG A 106 0.21 23.58 -5.08
N THR A 107 -1.01 23.06 -5.14
CA THR A 107 -2.20 23.74 -4.66
C THR A 107 -2.90 22.86 -3.63
N GLY A 108 -2.95 23.33 -2.39
CA GLY A 108 -3.71 22.68 -1.32
C GLY A 108 -4.96 23.47 -0.93
N CYS A 109 -5.81 22.87 -0.11
CA CYS A 109 -6.99 23.55 0.39
C CYS A 109 -6.65 24.64 1.43
N VAL A 110 -7.50 25.65 1.52
CA VAL A 110 -7.45 26.73 2.51
C VAL A 110 -8.54 26.58 3.58
N CYS A 111 -8.97 25.33 3.83
CA CYS A 111 -9.92 25.02 4.89
C CYS A 111 -9.41 25.53 6.25
N ALA A 112 -10.30 26.16 7.02
CA ALA A 112 -9.96 26.71 8.33
C ALA A 112 -9.85 25.60 9.39
N ASP A 113 -10.79 24.65 9.34
CA ASP A 113 -10.83 23.50 10.22
C ASP A 113 -10.66 22.19 9.43
N ASP A 114 -10.05 21.19 10.05
CA ASP A 114 -9.85 19.85 9.47
C ASP A 114 -11.17 19.19 9.04
N GLU A 115 -12.25 19.46 9.77
CA GLU A 115 -13.58 18.93 9.46
C GLU A 115 -14.14 19.47 8.12
N ASP A 116 -13.72 20.67 7.70
CA ASP A 116 -14.15 21.26 6.43
C ASP A 116 -13.61 20.48 5.23
N CYS A 117 -12.50 19.76 5.40
CA CYS A 117 -11.91 18.91 4.37
C CYS A 117 -12.77 17.69 3.99
N MET A 118 -13.89 17.44 4.69
CA MET A 118 -14.83 16.37 4.34
C MET A 118 -15.90 16.77 3.32
N TYR A 119 -16.09 18.07 3.10
CA TYR A 119 -17.21 18.63 2.34
C TYR A 119 -16.78 19.08 0.95
N SER A 120 -17.74 19.18 0.03
CA SER A 120 -17.51 19.63 -1.35
C SER A 120 -17.01 21.07 -1.49
N SER A 121 -16.84 21.81 -0.39
CA SER A 121 -16.19 23.12 -0.35
C SER A 121 -14.67 23.05 -0.23
N CYS A 122 -14.12 21.88 0.05
CA CYS A 122 -12.68 21.66 0.11
C CYS A 122 -12.11 21.52 -1.31
N HIS A 123 -11.13 22.36 -1.67
CA HIS A 123 -10.50 22.34 -2.99
C HIS A 123 -9.90 20.98 -3.39
N CYS A 124 -9.45 20.18 -2.42
CA CYS A 124 -8.93 18.84 -2.71
C CYS A 124 -9.99 17.92 -3.32
N LEU A 125 -11.29 18.24 -3.17
CA LEU A 125 -12.42 17.43 -3.61
C LEU A 125 -13.14 18.01 -4.85
N ASP A 126 -12.59 19.05 -5.47
CA ASP A 126 -13.23 19.79 -6.58
C ASP A 126 -13.49 18.92 -7.83
N GLU A 127 -12.73 17.83 -8.00
CA GLU A 127 -12.82 16.91 -9.15
C GLU A 127 -13.68 15.67 -8.91
N ILE A 128 -14.30 15.54 -7.74
CA ILE A 128 -15.24 14.45 -7.49
C ILE A 128 -16.54 14.76 -8.23
N GLU A 129 -16.85 13.96 -9.24
CA GLU A 129 -18.16 14.01 -9.89
C GLU A 129 -19.22 13.55 -8.90
N LEU A 130 -20.04 14.49 -8.42
CA LEU A 130 -21.17 14.17 -7.56
C LEU A 130 -22.26 13.50 -8.41
N VAL A 131 -22.17 12.17 -8.53
CA VAL A 131 -23.26 11.38 -9.08
C VAL A 131 -24.45 11.57 -8.13
N ASP A 132 -25.50 12.21 -8.64
CA ASP A 132 -26.74 12.47 -7.92
C ASP A 132 -27.40 11.12 -7.65
N SER A 133 -26.97 10.46 -6.57
CA SER A 133 -27.61 9.26 -6.04
C SER A 133 -29.03 9.69 -5.70
N GLY A 134 -29.99 9.15 -6.46
CA GLY A 134 -31.41 9.53 -6.47
C GLY A 134 -32.11 9.55 -5.10
N PRO A 135 -33.38 9.96 -5.08
CA PRO A 135 -33.99 10.71 -4.00
C PRO A 135 -34.11 9.87 -2.73
N GLU A 136 -33.49 10.31 -1.64
CA GLU A 136 -33.87 9.85 -0.31
C GLU A 136 -35.18 10.56 0.08
N SER A 137 -36.27 9.79 -0.03
CA SER A 137 -37.61 9.98 0.55
C SER A 137 -38.45 11.18 0.06
N ASP A 138 -39.67 10.84 -0.35
CA ASP A 138 -40.83 11.72 -0.56
C ASP A 138 -41.23 12.49 0.72
N GLU A 139 -40.40 13.44 1.15
CA GLU A 139 -40.86 14.52 2.01
C GLU A 139 -41.10 15.74 1.13
N MET A 140 -42.37 15.92 0.71
CA MET A 140 -42.87 17.20 0.21
C MET A 140 -42.58 18.27 1.27
N MET A 141 -41.51 19.04 1.10
CA MET A 141 -41.16 20.14 2.01
C MET A 141 -41.03 21.44 1.25
N THR A 142 -41.95 22.33 1.61
CA THR A 142 -42.01 23.74 1.26
C THR A 142 -40.82 24.48 1.88
N ASP A 143 -40.02 25.14 1.01
CA ASP A 143 -39.15 26.31 1.25
C ASP A 143 -37.75 26.14 0.60
N ASP A 144 -37.61 26.75 -0.58
CA ASP A 144 -36.49 26.66 -1.53
C ASP A 144 -35.12 27.09 -0.97
N ARG A 145 -35.10 27.77 0.18
CA ARG A 145 -33.87 28.28 0.80
C ARG A 145 -33.15 27.24 1.66
N GLU A 146 -33.87 26.35 2.33
CA GLU A 146 -33.29 25.38 3.27
C GLU A 146 -32.74 24.15 2.54
N ALA A 147 -33.42 23.68 1.49
CA ALA A 147 -32.95 22.63 0.60
C ALA A 147 -31.66 23.04 -0.15
N ARG A 148 -31.58 24.30 -0.60
CA ARG A 148 -30.38 24.86 -1.26
C ARG A 148 -29.20 25.03 -0.31
N ARG A 149 -29.46 25.23 0.99
CA ARG A 149 -28.44 25.32 2.04
C ARG A 149 -27.94 23.95 2.50
N LYS A 150 -28.81 22.92 2.54
CA LYS A 150 -28.45 21.52 2.80
C LYS A 150 -27.65 20.88 1.65
N ARG A 151 -27.95 21.21 0.38
CA ARG A 151 -27.15 20.79 -0.80
C ARG A 151 -25.68 21.24 -0.75
N LYS A 152 -25.34 22.28 0.02
CA LYS A 152 -23.99 22.84 0.13
C LYS A 152 -23.08 22.21 1.19
N ARG A 153 -23.59 21.30 2.04
CA ARG A 153 -22.78 20.63 3.08
C ARG A 153 -22.91 19.11 3.03
N LYS A 154 -22.91 18.53 1.83
CA LYS A 154 -22.78 17.08 1.68
C LYS A 154 -21.31 16.70 1.95
N LYS A 155 -21.09 15.69 2.79
CA LYS A 155 -19.76 15.10 2.98
C LYS A 155 -19.45 14.22 1.78
N VAL A 156 -18.44 14.57 0.99
CA VAL A 156 -18.13 13.93 -0.31
C VAL A 156 -16.77 13.24 -0.32
N PHE A 157 -15.94 13.46 0.70
CA PHE A 157 -14.67 12.75 0.86
C PHE A 157 -14.86 11.22 1.01
N ALA A 158 -13.81 10.47 0.72
CA ALA A 158 -13.85 9.02 0.51
C ALA A 158 -14.11 8.18 1.78
N TYR A 159 -14.03 8.77 2.98
CA TYR A 159 -14.07 8.04 4.25
C TYR A 159 -15.38 8.27 5.01
N TYR A 160 -15.72 7.32 5.89
CA TYR A 160 -16.76 7.54 6.89
C TYR A 160 -16.24 8.52 7.95
N SER A 161 -17.08 9.48 8.34
CA SER A 161 -16.68 10.54 9.28
C SER A 161 -16.90 10.21 10.75
N THR A 162 -17.83 9.31 11.07
CA THR A 162 -18.25 9.05 12.45
C THR A 162 -18.66 7.58 12.65
N GLY A 163 -18.84 7.19 13.90
CA GLY A 163 -19.28 5.85 14.29
C GLY A 163 -18.18 4.79 14.20
N ALA A 164 -18.58 3.52 14.30
CA ALA A 164 -17.64 2.38 14.33
C ALA A 164 -16.83 2.20 13.03
N LYS A 165 -17.21 2.90 11.94
CA LYS A 165 -16.52 2.87 10.66
C LYS A 165 -15.69 4.13 10.38
N ALA A 166 -15.59 5.07 11.32
CA ALA A 166 -14.86 6.32 11.11
C ALA A 166 -13.42 6.05 10.60
N GLY A 167 -13.01 6.77 9.55
CA GLY A 167 -11.72 6.58 8.89
C GLY A 167 -11.64 5.40 7.91
N LEU A 168 -12.66 4.54 7.83
CA LEU A 168 -12.74 3.50 6.81
C LEU A 168 -13.27 4.07 5.49
N LEU A 169 -12.82 3.51 4.37
CA LEU A 169 -13.28 3.82 3.03
C LEU A 169 -14.78 3.49 2.90
N ARG A 170 -15.54 4.40 2.28
CA ARG A 170 -16.98 4.24 2.11
C ARG A 170 -17.33 3.08 1.18
N SER A 171 -18.52 2.53 1.37
CA SER A 171 -18.92 1.30 0.69
C SER A 171 -19.28 1.50 -0.79
N ASP A 172 -19.69 2.71 -1.17
CA ASP A 172 -19.83 3.15 -2.56
C ASP A 172 -18.47 3.17 -3.27
N MET A 173 -17.46 3.77 -2.62
CA MET A 173 -16.08 3.81 -3.12
C MET A 173 -15.52 2.39 -3.35
N LEU A 174 -15.75 1.46 -2.43
CA LEU A 174 -15.23 0.07 -2.52
C LEU A 174 -15.67 -0.66 -3.80
N HIS A 175 -16.84 -0.33 -4.34
CA HIS A 175 -17.37 -0.94 -5.57
C HIS A 175 -17.15 -0.08 -6.81
N SER A 176 -16.76 1.18 -6.64
CA SER A 176 -16.39 2.09 -7.74
C SER A 176 -14.97 1.80 -8.24
N ARG A 177 -14.59 2.43 -9.36
CA ARG A 177 -13.18 2.55 -9.78
C ARG A 177 -12.66 3.97 -9.54
N ASP A 178 -13.35 4.78 -8.74
CA ASP A 178 -13.04 6.19 -8.58
C ASP A 178 -11.74 6.39 -7.79
N ALA A 179 -11.06 7.50 -8.05
CA ALA A 179 -9.86 7.84 -7.33
C ALA A 179 -10.19 8.47 -5.97
N ILE A 180 -9.31 8.25 -5.01
CA ILE A 180 -9.36 8.86 -3.68
C ILE A 180 -8.59 10.17 -3.73
N TYR A 181 -9.27 11.29 -3.52
CA TYR A 181 -8.63 12.60 -3.40
C TYR A 181 -8.44 12.97 -1.93
N GLU A 182 -7.19 13.08 -1.49
CA GLU A 182 -6.80 13.43 -0.13
C GLU A 182 -6.19 14.83 -0.04
N CYS A 183 -6.16 15.37 1.17
CA CYS A 183 -5.30 16.49 1.49
C CYS A 183 -3.82 16.07 1.46
N HIS A 184 -2.93 17.05 1.44
CA HIS A 184 -1.48 16.86 1.29
C HIS A 184 -0.70 18.03 1.92
N GLU A 185 0.64 17.98 1.87
CA GLU A 185 1.53 18.96 2.51
C GLU A 185 1.26 20.43 2.14
N GLY A 186 0.65 20.72 0.98
CA GLY A 186 0.27 22.08 0.57
C GLY A 186 -1.04 22.59 1.18
N CYS A 187 -1.78 21.76 1.92
CA CYS A 187 -3.06 22.12 2.51
C CYS A 187 -2.89 22.80 3.89
N SER A 188 -3.83 23.69 4.24
CA SER A 188 -3.83 24.39 5.53
C SER A 188 -4.31 23.53 6.71
N CYS A 189 -4.91 22.37 6.44
CA CYS A 189 -5.37 21.43 7.45
C CYS A 189 -4.21 20.64 8.08
N SER A 190 -4.42 20.17 9.31
CA SER A 190 -3.40 19.48 10.10
C SER A 190 -3.14 18.04 9.63
N ALA A 191 -2.16 17.37 10.24
CA ALA A 191 -1.89 15.95 10.01
C ALA A 191 -3.04 15.03 10.45
N ASP A 192 -3.89 15.49 11.37
CA ASP A 192 -5.06 14.77 11.87
C ASP A 192 -6.30 14.94 10.98
N CYS A 193 -6.18 15.68 9.87
CA CYS A 193 -7.26 15.88 8.92
C CYS A 193 -7.93 14.55 8.52
N PRO A 194 -9.27 14.44 8.59
CA PRO A 194 -9.98 13.20 8.27
C PRO A 194 -9.77 12.74 6.83
N ASN A 195 -9.30 13.62 5.94
CA ASN A 195 -8.98 13.34 4.54
C ASN A 195 -7.47 13.13 4.26
N ARG A 196 -6.72 12.55 5.21
CA ARG A 196 -5.28 12.21 5.10
C ARG A 196 -4.97 10.77 5.57
N VAL A 197 -5.90 9.84 5.36
CA VAL A 197 -5.79 8.44 5.81
C VAL A 197 -4.61 7.72 5.17
N VAL A 198 -4.45 7.81 3.85
CA VAL A 198 -3.35 7.16 3.12
C VAL A 198 -2.03 7.88 3.38
N GLU A 199 -2.05 9.21 3.43
CA GLU A 199 -0.86 10.03 3.74
C GLU A 199 -0.19 9.65 5.07
N ARG A 200 -1.01 9.39 6.11
CA ARG A 200 -0.53 8.97 7.43
C ARG A 200 0.20 7.62 7.43
N GLY A 201 0.09 6.87 6.35
CA GLY A 201 0.74 5.58 6.19
C GLY A 201 0.05 4.46 6.95
N ARG A 202 0.66 3.27 6.89
CA ARG A 202 0.14 2.05 7.50
C ARG A 202 -0.18 2.27 8.98
N THR A 203 -1.30 1.69 9.44
CA THR A 203 -1.74 1.74 10.86
C THR A 203 -1.90 0.36 11.50
N VAL A 204 -1.62 -0.71 10.74
CA VAL A 204 -1.71 -2.10 11.20
C VAL A 204 -0.34 -2.77 11.16
N PRO A 205 0.04 -3.60 12.15
CA PRO A 205 1.23 -4.44 12.04
C PRO A 205 1.09 -5.44 10.88
N LEU A 206 2.21 -5.83 10.26
CA LEU A 206 2.21 -6.82 9.18
C LEU A 206 3.27 -7.89 9.44
N GLU A 207 2.98 -9.09 8.96
CA GLU A 207 3.88 -10.23 9.03
C GLU A 207 4.09 -10.79 7.63
N ILE A 208 5.33 -10.74 7.16
CA ILE A 208 5.77 -11.44 5.96
C ILE A 208 6.04 -12.88 6.36
N PHE A 209 5.31 -13.83 5.78
CA PHE A 209 5.42 -15.24 6.15
C PHE A 209 5.70 -16.10 4.92
N ARG A 210 6.32 -17.26 5.13
CA ARG A 210 6.51 -18.25 4.06
C ARG A 210 5.26 -19.10 3.90
N THR A 211 4.64 -19.03 2.73
CA THR A 211 3.52 -19.90 2.35
C THR A 211 4.03 -21.29 1.96
N VAL A 212 3.12 -22.26 1.86
CA VAL A 212 3.46 -23.64 1.49
C VAL A 212 3.82 -23.77 0.01
N ASP A 213 3.17 -23.02 -0.88
CA ASP A 213 3.17 -23.27 -2.33
C ASP A 213 3.38 -22.04 -3.22
N ARG A 214 3.28 -20.82 -2.67
CA ARG A 214 3.31 -19.55 -3.43
C ARG A 214 4.53 -18.68 -3.11
N GLY A 215 5.43 -19.18 -2.27
CA GLY A 215 6.60 -18.46 -1.82
C GLY A 215 6.28 -17.57 -0.61
N TRP A 216 6.70 -16.31 -0.63
CA TRP A 216 6.41 -15.38 0.47
C TRP A 216 4.99 -14.83 0.34
N GLY A 217 4.34 -14.59 1.48
CA GLY A 217 3.01 -14.00 1.61
C GLY A 217 3.00 -12.95 2.72
N VAL A 218 1.88 -12.25 2.89
CA VAL A 218 1.68 -11.30 4.00
C VAL A 218 0.40 -11.65 4.74
N ARG A 219 0.44 -11.57 6.07
CA ARG A 219 -0.74 -11.64 6.94
C ARG A 219 -0.70 -10.53 7.98
N CYS A 220 -1.83 -10.26 8.62
CA CYS A 220 -1.93 -9.30 9.71
C CYS A 220 -2.19 -10.02 11.04
N PRO A 221 -1.45 -9.73 12.13
CA PRO A 221 -1.69 -10.37 13.43
C PRO A 221 -2.91 -9.80 14.19
N VAL A 222 -3.58 -8.80 13.62
CA VAL A 222 -4.84 -8.22 14.13
C VAL A 222 -5.92 -8.27 13.06
N ASP A 223 -7.19 -8.16 13.47
CA ASP A 223 -8.31 -8.11 12.53
C ASP A 223 -8.28 -6.79 11.73
N ILE A 224 -8.60 -6.87 10.44
CA ILE A 224 -8.75 -5.72 9.55
C ILE A 224 -10.22 -5.61 9.13
N LYS A 225 -10.81 -4.42 9.22
CA LYS A 225 -12.21 -4.18 8.84
C LYS A 225 -12.35 -3.89 7.35
N LYS A 226 -13.50 -4.22 6.77
CA LYS A 226 -13.88 -3.80 5.41
C LYS A 226 -13.78 -2.27 5.28
N GLY A 227 -13.05 -1.82 4.26
CA GLY A 227 -12.75 -0.41 4.02
C GLY A 227 -11.51 0.11 4.76
N GLN A 228 -10.81 -0.71 5.54
CA GLN A 228 -9.61 -0.27 6.25
C GLN A 228 -8.42 -0.18 5.29
N PHE A 229 -7.71 0.94 5.36
CA PHE A 229 -6.43 1.11 4.71
C PHE A 229 -5.38 0.18 5.34
N VAL A 230 -4.65 -0.56 4.52
CA VAL A 230 -3.60 -1.49 4.97
C VAL A 230 -2.24 -0.83 4.83
N ASP A 231 -1.80 -0.59 3.59
CA ASP A 231 -0.53 0.07 3.27
C ASP A 231 -0.52 0.46 1.78
N ARG A 232 0.52 1.16 1.31
CA ARG A 232 0.72 1.46 -0.11
C ARG A 232 1.59 0.41 -0.79
N TYR A 233 1.42 0.24 -2.09
CA TYR A 233 2.44 -0.40 -2.93
C TYR A 233 3.53 0.63 -3.25
N LEU A 234 4.77 0.31 -2.86
CA LEU A 234 5.92 1.21 -3.00
C LEU A 234 6.94 0.62 -3.97
N GLY A 235 7.80 1.48 -4.53
CA GLY A 235 8.89 1.03 -5.39
C GLY A 235 9.67 2.19 -5.99
N GLU A 236 10.47 1.88 -6.99
CA GLU A 236 11.05 2.89 -7.87
C GLU A 236 9.99 3.37 -8.86
N VAL A 237 9.74 4.68 -8.91
CA VAL A 237 8.84 5.28 -9.89
C VAL A 237 9.66 5.57 -11.16
N ILE A 238 9.33 4.88 -12.24
CA ILE A 238 10.10 4.84 -13.49
C ILE A 238 9.23 5.15 -14.70
N THR A 239 9.84 5.65 -15.77
CA THR A 239 9.12 5.89 -17.02
C THR A 239 8.75 4.57 -17.71
N SER A 240 7.69 4.58 -18.51
CA SER A 240 7.32 3.42 -19.34
C SER A 240 8.49 2.90 -20.20
N GLN A 241 9.34 3.79 -20.72
CA GLN A 241 10.54 3.40 -21.47
C GLN A 241 11.53 2.59 -20.61
N GLN A 242 11.76 3.01 -19.36
CA GLN A 242 12.62 2.28 -18.44
C GLN A 242 12.00 0.94 -18.04
N ALA A 243 10.68 0.89 -17.82
CA ALA A 243 9.96 -0.34 -17.54
C ALA A 243 10.08 -1.35 -18.69
N ASP A 244 9.95 -0.90 -19.95
CA ASP A 244 10.13 -1.74 -21.14
C ASP A 244 11.54 -2.29 -21.30
N LEU A 245 12.56 -1.47 -21.06
CA LEU A 245 13.96 -1.93 -21.05
C LEU A 245 14.15 -3.01 -19.99
N ARG A 246 13.66 -2.74 -18.78
CA ARG A 246 13.72 -3.65 -17.65
C ARG A 246 12.96 -4.97 -17.91
N ARG A 247 11.80 -4.94 -18.58
CA ARG A 247 11.06 -6.14 -19.04
C ARG A 247 11.88 -6.98 -20.02
N ARG A 248 12.55 -6.33 -21.00
CA ARG A 248 13.38 -7.01 -22.01
C ARG A 248 14.66 -7.63 -21.44
N GLU A 249 15.28 -6.97 -20.45
CA GLU A 249 16.52 -7.45 -19.82
C GLU A 249 16.29 -8.56 -18.79
N SER A 250 15.06 -8.70 -18.29
CA SER A 250 14.72 -9.79 -17.37
C SER A 250 14.85 -11.14 -18.08
N THR A 251 15.75 -11.98 -17.56
CA THR A 251 15.94 -13.37 -18.02
C THR A 251 14.68 -14.22 -17.92
N ILE A 252 13.71 -13.76 -17.12
CA ILE A 252 12.35 -14.28 -17.06
C ILE A 252 11.44 -13.05 -17.15
N ALA A 253 11.20 -12.52 -18.35
CA ALA A 253 10.33 -11.37 -18.60
C ALA A 253 9.03 -11.43 -17.76
N ARG A 254 8.45 -12.63 -17.67
CA ARG A 254 7.24 -12.97 -16.88
C ARG A 254 7.32 -12.72 -15.37
N ARG A 255 8.51 -12.69 -14.76
CA ARG A 255 8.69 -12.35 -13.34
C ARG A 255 8.74 -10.84 -13.12
N LYS A 256 9.04 -10.07 -14.16
CA LYS A 256 9.10 -8.61 -14.10
C LYS A 256 7.71 -8.02 -13.92
N ASP A 257 6.76 -8.54 -14.69
CA ASP A 257 5.38 -8.05 -14.73
C ASP A 257 4.66 -8.19 -13.38
N VAL A 258 5.15 -9.09 -12.50
CA VAL A 258 4.63 -9.26 -11.14
C VAL A 258 4.92 -8.04 -10.24
N TYR A 259 6.00 -7.31 -10.50
CA TYR A 259 6.45 -6.23 -9.60
C TYR A 259 6.25 -4.83 -10.17
N LEU A 260 5.80 -4.73 -11.42
CA LEU A 260 5.53 -3.49 -12.13
C LEU A 260 4.05 -3.17 -12.08
N PHE A 261 3.71 -2.00 -11.54
CA PHE A 261 2.34 -1.50 -11.51
C PHE A 261 2.26 -0.16 -12.25
N ALA A 262 1.43 -0.10 -13.29
CA ALA A 262 1.17 1.13 -14.02
C ALA A 262 0.33 2.11 -13.18
N LEU A 263 0.66 3.40 -13.28
CA LEU A 263 -0.07 4.52 -12.71
C LEU A 263 -0.98 5.12 -13.79
N ASP A 264 -1.90 4.31 -14.28
CA ASP A 264 -2.71 4.57 -15.47
C ASP A 264 -4.11 5.13 -15.20
N LYS A 265 -4.46 5.32 -13.91
CA LYS A 265 -5.81 5.74 -13.49
C LYS A 265 -6.30 7.01 -14.21
N PHE A 266 -5.37 7.91 -14.52
CA PHE A 266 -5.63 9.20 -15.13
C PHE A 266 -5.02 9.33 -16.54
N THR A 267 -4.49 8.23 -17.10
CA THR A 267 -3.99 8.24 -18.47
C THR A 267 -5.16 8.45 -19.43
N ASP A 268 -5.10 9.54 -20.18
CA ASP A 268 -6.07 9.87 -21.21
C ASP A 268 -5.32 10.51 -22.39
N PRO A 269 -5.28 9.85 -23.57
CA PRO A 269 -4.65 10.39 -24.78
C PRO A 269 -5.17 11.77 -25.19
N ASN A 270 -6.38 12.14 -24.78
CA ASN A 270 -7.03 13.42 -25.08
C ASN A 270 -6.92 14.45 -23.95
N SER A 271 -6.20 14.12 -22.86
CA SER A 271 -6.05 15.01 -21.71
C SER A 271 -5.38 16.34 -22.12
N PRO A 272 -5.86 17.49 -21.59
CA PRO A 272 -5.17 18.76 -21.76
C PRO A 272 -3.82 18.79 -21.01
N ASN A 273 -3.64 17.97 -19.98
CA ASN A 273 -2.38 17.82 -19.26
C ASN A 273 -1.46 16.84 -20.00
N GLU A 274 -0.31 17.33 -20.46
CA GLU A 274 0.65 16.55 -21.24
C GLU A 274 1.21 15.34 -20.48
N LEU A 275 1.30 15.43 -19.15
CA LEU A 275 1.77 14.35 -18.27
C LEU A 275 0.81 13.15 -18.26
N LEU A 276 -0.44 13.34 -18.69
CA LEU A 276 -1.47 12.31 -18.71
C LEU A 276 -1.74 11.74 -20.12
N ARG A 277 -1.21 12.37 -21.18
CA ARG A 277 -1.39 11.91 -22.58
C ARG A 277 -0.49 10.74 -22.96
N GLY A 278 0.69 10.67 -22.33
CA GLY A 278 1.71 9.68 -22.64
C GLY A 278 1.41 8.31 -22.02
N PRO A 279 2.26 7.30 -22.32
CA PRO A 279 2.20 6.02 -21.62
C PRO A 279 2.40 6.25 -20.11
N PRO A 280 1.65 5.53 -19.25
CA PRO A 280 1.71 5.72 -17.82
C PRO A 280 3.10 5.45 -17.27
N ILE A 281 3.43 6.13 -16.18
CA ILE A 281 4.59 5.82 -15.35
C ILE A 281 4.29 4.53 -14.57
N GLU A 282 5.34 3.81 -14.17
CA GLU A 282 5.20 2.55 -13.45
C GLU A 282 5.96 2.58 -12.11
N VAL A 283 5.47 1.82 -11.13
CA VAL A 283 6.15 1.56 -9.87
C VAL A 283 6.78 0.17 -9.93
N ASP A 284 8.11 0.10 -9.88
CA ASP A 284 8.88 -1.15 -9.85
C ASP A 284 9.28 -1.52 -8.42
N GLY A 285 8.65 -2.57 -7.90
CA GLY A 285 8.92 -3.12 -6.57
C GLY A 285 9.97 -4.24 -6.51
N GLU A 286 10.64 -4.59 -7.62
CA GLU A 286 11.45 -5.81 -7.73
C GLU A 286 12.56 -5.87 -6.66
N TYR A 287 13.34 -4.79 -6.54
CA TYR A 287 14.51 -4.70 -5.65
C TYR A 287 14.33 -3.77 -4.46
N MET A 288 13.32 -2.90 -4.46
CA MET A 288 12.99 -2.08 -3.31
C MET A 288 11.49 -1.82 -3.21
N SER A 289 10.90 -2.02 -2.03
CA SER A 289 9.48 -1.83 -1.79
C SER A 289 9.14 -1.89 -0.30
N GLY A 290 7.86 -1.71 0.03
CA GLY A 290 7.28 -1.99 1.34
C GLY A 290 6.94 -3.49 1.51
N PRO A 291 6.23 -3.85 2.60
CA PRO A 291 5.78 -5.23 2.83
C PRO A 291 4.76 -5.71 1.79
N THR A 292 4.02 -4.79 1.16
CA THR A 292 2.96 -5.07 0.20
C THR A 292 3.43 -5.77 -1.07
N ARG A 293 4.72 -5.67 -1.42
CA ARG A 293 5.36 -6.44 -2.50
C ARG A 293 5.18 -7.95 -2.35
N PHE A 294 5.07 -8.45 -1.12
CA PHE A 294 4.98 -9.88 -0.83
C PHE A 294 3.53 -10.37 -0.77
N ILE A 295 2.54 -9.51 -1.05
CA ILE A 295 1.15 -9.92 -1.07
C ILE A 295 0.88 -10.75 -2.33
N ASN A 296 0.34 -11.94 -2.15
CA ASN A 296 0.04 -12.86 -3.24
C ASN A 296 -1.25 -12.49 -3.99
N HIS A 297 -1.31 -12.96 -5.24
CA HIS A 297 -2.50 -12.91 -6.06
C HIS A 297 -3.64 -13.80 -5.51
N SER A 298 -4.88 -13.33 -5.65
CA SER A 298 -6.09 -14.18 -5.56
C SER A 298 -7.16 -13.72 -6.54
N CYS A 299 -7.85 -14.67 -7.19
CA CYS A 299 -9.03 -14.40 -8.02
C CYS A 299 -10.30 -14.10 -7.18
N ASP A 300 -10.27 -14.33 -5.86
CA ASP A 300 -11.30 -13.90 -4.90
C ASP A 300 -10.59 -13.19 -3.74
N PRO A 301 -10.09 -11.96 -3.98
CA PRO A 301 -9.19 -11.29 -3.06
C PRO A 301 -9.91 -10.71 -1.83
N ASN A 302 -9.12 -10.41 -0.80
CA ASN A 302 -9.61 -9.69 0.39
C ASN A 302 -9.18 -8.22 0.44
N MET A 303 -8.32 -7.80 -0.48
CA MET A 303 -7.92 -6.40 -0.68
C MET A 303 -8.02 -5.98 -2.15
N ARG A 304 -7.98 -4.66 -2.35
CA ARG A 304 -7.97 -4.02 -3.67
C ARG A 304 -7.11 -2.77 -3.65
N ILE A 305 -6.51 -2.44 -4.78
CA ILE A 305 -5.73 -1.22 -4.98
C ILE A 305 -6.68 -0.08 -5.37
N PHE A 306 -6.48 1.09 -4.77
CA PHE A 306 -7.13 2.34 -5.13
C PHE A 306 -6.06 3.39 -5.45
N ALA A 307 -6.28 4.15 -6.52
CA ALA A 307 -5.46 5.31 -6.81
C ALA A 307 -5.77 6.41 -5.79
N ARG A 308 -4.74 6.89 -5.08
CA ARG A 308 -4.87 8.03 -4.17
C ARG A 308 -4.07 9.22 -4.70
N VAL A 309 -4.73 10.36 -4.83
CA VAL A 309 -4.16 11.62 -5.27
C VAL A 309 -4.07 12.55 -4.06
N GLY A 310 -2.86 13.04 -3.79
CA GLY A 310 -2.66 14.18 -2.89
C GLY A 310 -2.81 15.47 -3.67
N ASP A 311 -1.71 15.93 -4.26
CA ASP A 311 -1.73 17.09 -5.15
C ASP A 311 -2.35 16.73 -6.50
N HIS A 312 -3.30 17.55 -6.98
CA HIS A 312 -3.95 17.36 -8.28
C HIS A 312 -2.98 17.49 -9.45
N ALA A 313 -1.85 18.19 -9.26
CA ALA A 313 -0.82 18.28 -10.27
C ALA A 313 -0.02 16.97 -10.40
N ASP A 314 0.02 16.14 -9.35
CA ASP A 314 0.78 14.89 -9.26
C ASP A 314 -0.07 13.64 -9.58
N LYS A 315 -1.19 13.80 -10.30
CA LYS A 315 -2.07 12.66 -10.68
C LYS A 315 -1.36 11.57 -11.48
N HIS A 316 -0.39 11.94 -12.33
CA HIS A 316 0.39 10.99 -13.13
C HIS A 316 1.34 10.12 -12.26
N ILE A 317 1.56 10.49 -11.00
CA ILE A 317 2.35 9.76 -10.02
C ILE A 317 1.53 9.42 -8.75
N HIS A 318 0.23 9.18 -8.93
CA HIS A 318 -0.67 8.86 -7.82
C HIS A 318 -0.19 7.66 -6.98
N ASP A 319 -0.56 7.64 -5.70
CA ASP A 319 -0.28 6.51 -4.82
C ASP A 319 -1.12 5.27 -5.22
N LEU A 320 -0.58 4.07 -4.97
CA LEU A 320 -1.30 2.80 -5.05
C LEU A 320 -1.65 2.34 -3.64
N ALA A 321 -2.85 2.65 -3.15
CA ALA A 321 -3.27 2.39 -1.78
C ALA A 321 -4.07 1.09 -1.68
N LEU A 322 -3.65 0.15 -0.82
CA LEU A 322 -4.39 -1.10 -0.61
C LEU A 322 -5.41 -0.94 0.52
N PHE A 323 -6.67 -1.24 0.19
CA PHE A 323 -7.78 -1.27 1.12
C PHE A 323 -8.41 -2.66 1.20
N ALA A 324 -8.86 -3.05 2.39
CA ALA A 324 -9.63 -4.28 2.57
C ALA A 324 -11.03 -4.15 1.96
N VAL A 325 -11.45 -5.11 1.14
CA VAL A 325 -12.79 -5.12 0.50
C VAL A 325 -13.82 -5.95 1.27
N ARG A 326 -13.36 -6.68 2.30
CA ARG A 326 -14.15 -7.39 3.30
C ARG A 326 -13.44 -7.37 4.65
N ASP A 327 -14.11 -7.81 5.70
CA ASP A 327 -13.44 -8.07 6.98
C ASP A 327 -12.43 -9.21 6.79
N ILE A 328 -11.24 -9.04 7.37
CA ILE A 328 -10.12 -9.96 7.31
C ILE A 328 -9.75 -10.35 8.75
N PRO A 329 -10.05 -11.57 9.19
CA PRO A 329 -9.62 -12.09 10.49
C PRO A 329 -8.09 -12.10 10.63
N LYS A 330 -7.60 -11.92 11.85
CA LYS A 330 -6.18 -12.06 12.17
C LYS A 330 -5.61 -13.38 11.65
N GLY A 331 -4.40 -13.32 11.10
CA GLY A 331 -3.66 -14.47 10.57
C GLY A 331 -4.11 -14.93 9.19
N GLU A 332 -5.20 -14.40 8.63
CA GLU A 332 -5.57 -14.65 7.24
C GLU A 332 -4.55 -14.01 6.30
N GLU A 333 -4.18 -14.73 5.23
CA GLU A 333 -3.29 -14.21 4.19
C GLU A 333 -3.98 -13.06 3.44
N LEU A 334 -3.28 -11.93 3.37
CA LEU A 334 -3.69 -10.80 2.56
C LEU A 334 -3.44 -11.12 1.09
N THR A 335 -4.41 -10.81 0.23
CA THR A 335 -4.35 -11.06 -1.22
C THR A 335 -5.08 -9.96 -1.99
N PHE A 336 -4.61 -9.64 -3.20
CA PHE A 336 -5.32 -8.78 -4.16
C PHE A 336 -5.27 -9.39 -5.55
N ASP A 337 -6.13 -8.92 -6.45
CA ASP A 337 -6.12 -9.34 -7.84
C ASP A 337 -5.11 -8.49 -8.64
N TYR A 338 -4.13 -9.14 -9.26
CA TYR A 338 -3.03 -8.48 -9.98
C TYR A 338 -3.48 -7.83 -11.29
N VAL A 339 -4.64 -8.22 -11.82
CA VAL A 339 -5.16 -7.73 -13.11
C VAL A 339 -6.51 -7.03 -12.99
N ASP A 340 -6.96 -6.70 -11.77
CA ASP A 340 -8.22 -5.96 -11.60
C ASP A 340 -8.16 -4.60 -12.30
N GLY A 341 -9.04 -4.40 -13.28
CA GLY A 341 -9.08 -3.21 -14.13
C GLY A 341 -8.45 -3.39 -15.52
N LEU A 342 -7.73 -4.49 -15.77
CA LEU A 342 -7.07 -4.79 -17.05
C LEU A 342 -7.92 -5.78 -17.87
N GLU A 343 -9.01 -5.29 -18.46
CA GLU A 343 -10.02 -6.10 -19.17
C GLU A 343 -9.45 -6.90 -20.36
N GLU A 344 -8.31 -6.50 -20.91
CA GLU A 344 -7.62 -7.25 -21.98
C GLU A 344 -6.88 -8.47 -21.44
N MET A 345 -6.23 -8.37 -20.28
CA MET A 345 -5.47 -9.46 -19.67
C MET A 345 -6.40 -10.55 -19.11
N ASP A 346 -7.56 -10.16 -18.57
CA ASP A 346 -8.59 -11.11 -18.10
C ASP A 346 -9.13 -12.00 -19.25
N ARG A 347 -9.15 -11.46 -20.48
CA ARG A 347 -9.53 -12.20 -21.70
C ARG A 347 -8.43 -13.14 -22.19
N ASP A 348 -7.17 -12.74 -22.06
CA ASP A 348 -6.00 -13.55 -22.48
C ASP A 348 -5.89 -14.85 -21.68
N ALA A 349 -6.32 -14.87 -20.41
CA ALA A 349 -6.39 -16.09 -19.61
C ALA A 349 -7.31 -17.18 -20.17
N HIS A 350 -8.17 -16.83 -21.12
CA HIS A 350 -9.09 -17.75 -21.80
C HIS A 350 -8.63 -18.10 -23.23
N ASP A 351 -7.51 -17.55 -23.72
CA ASP A 351 -6.95 -17.79 -25.05
C ASP A 351 -5.90 -18.92 -25.02
N PRO A 352 -6.20 -20.12 -25.58
CA PRO A 352 -5.30 -21.27 -25.56
C PRO A 352 -3.91 -21.01 -26.18
N ASP A 353 -3.81 -20.06 -27.12
CA ASP A 353 -2.56 -19.74 -27.81
C ASP A 353 -1.64 -18.84 -26.97
N ARG A 354 -2.19 -18.11 -25.99
CA ARG A 354 -1.44 -17.24 -25.04
C ARG A 354 -1.08 -17.94 -23.72
N VAL A 355 -1.79 -19.02 -23.40
CA VAL A 355 -1.65 -19.79 -22.14
C VAL A 355 -0.29 -20.49 -21.97
N ARG A 356 0.40 -20.86 -23.05
CA ARG A 356 1.69 -21.58 -22.97
C ARG A 356 2.73 -20.85 -22.11
N ASP A 357 2.58 -19.55 -22.01
CA ASP A 357 3.55 -18.66 -21.40
C ASP A 357 3.09 -18.07 -20.06
N MET A 358 1.93 -18.45 -19.55
CA MET A 358 1.37 -17.86 -18.33
C MET A 358 1.75 -18.65 -17.07
N THR A 359 1.93 -17.94 -15.94
CA THR A 359 2.19 -18.62 -14.65
C THR A 359 0.88 -19.10 -14.06
N ARG A 360 0.84 -20.38 -13.69
CA ARG A 360 -0.34 -21.01 -13.08
C ARG A 360 -0.70 -20.33 -11.75
N CYS A 361 -1.98 -20.01 -11.60
CA CYS A 361 -2.52 -19.49 -10.36
C CYS A 361 -2.73 -20.62 -9.34
N LEU A 362 -2.28 -20.38 -8.10
CA LEU A 362 -2.39 -21.31 -6.97
C LEU A 362 -3.24 -20.71 -5.83
N CYS A 363 -4.14 -19.77 -6.13
CA CYS A 363 -4.93 -19.09 -5.09
C CYS A 363 -5.93 -20.01 -4.35
N GLY A 364 -6.23 -21.19 -4.89
CA GLY A 364 -7.12 -22.17 -4.25
C GLY A 364 -8.61 -21.79 -4.21
N THR A 365 -9.00 -20.66 -4.80
CA THR A 365 -10.39 -20.19 -4.82
C THR A 365 -11.22 -20.97 -5.84
N ALA A 366 -12.53 -21.13 -5.57
CA ALA A 366 -13.45 -21.79 -6.51
C ALA A 366 -13.67 -20.99 -7.81
N LYS A 367 -13.41 -19.68 -7.77
CA LYS A 367 -13.52 -18.75 -8.91
C LYS A 367 -12.17 -18.51 -9.60
N CYS A 368 -11.20 -19.40 -9.41
CA CYS A 368 -9.86 -19.25 -9.97
C CYS A 368 -9.90 -19.22 -11.51
N ARG A 369 -9.23 -18.22 -12.10
CA ARG A 369 -9.07 -18.08 -13.55
C ARG A 369 -7.97 -18.97 -14.15
N GLY A 370 -7.27 -19.72 -13.32
CA GLY A 370 -6.24 -20.68 -13.72
C GLY A 370 -4.83 -20.11 -13.84
N PHE A 371 -4.68 -18.82 -14.17
CA PHE A 371 -3.41 -18.13 -14.37
C PHE A 371 -3.37 -16.78 -13.65
N LEU A 372 -2.16 -16.26 -13.40
CA LEU A 372 -1.95 -15.05 -12.59
C LEU A 372 -2.21 -13.72 -13.35
N TRP A 373 -2.02 -13.71 -14.67
CA TRP A 373 -2.16 -12.54 -15.54
C TRP A 373 -2.65 -12.95 -16.91
#